data_AF-A0A1S8XBJ4-F1
#
_entry.id   AF-A0A1S8XBJ4-F1
#
_cell.length_a   1.000
_cell.length_b   1.000
_cell.length_c   1.000
_cell.angle_alpha   90.00
_cell.angle_beta   90.00
_cell.angle_gamma   90.00
#
_symmetry.space_group_name_H-M   'P 1'
#
loop_
_entity.id
_entity.type
_entity.pdbx_description
1 polymer ?
#
loop_
_entity_poly.entity_id
_entity_poly.type
_entity_poly.pdbx_seq_one_letter_code
_entity_poly.pdbx_strand_id
1 'polypeptide(L)'
;YLRASPTTCLDRVRRRHRAGEDSIPLAYLQSLHERHEAWLIEGRFGPLPAPILVSCINNNHSTTLVLSFSVFDCEAPLPKLLVDYRARQSEVMCGVPITTDAESNDLS
;
A
#
# COMPACT_ATOMS: atom_id res chain seq x y z
N TYR A 1 1.85 1.84 6.43
CA TYR A 1 0.49 2.40 6.54
C TYR A 1 -0.08 2.61 5.15
N LEU A 2 -1.05 1.79 4.77
CA LEU A 2 -1.79 1.94 3.51
C LEU A 2 -2.99 2.87 3.77
N ARG A 3 -2.81 4.14 3.43
CA ARG A 3 -3.79 5.20 3.68
C ARG A 3 -4.83 5.22 2.56
N ALA A 4 -6.11 5.17 2.92
CA ALA A 4 -7.23 5.27 2.00
C ALA A 4 -8.41 5.96 2.69
N SER A 5 -9.28 6.59 1.91
CA SER A 5 -10.50 7.19 2.46
C SER A 5 -11.48 6.11 2.93
N PRO A 6 -12.32 6.39 3.94
CA PRO A 6 -13.37 5.47 4.39
C PRO A 6 -14.31 5.02 3.27
N THR A 7 -14.60 5.91 2.30
CA THR A 7 -15.45 5.60 1.15
C THR A 7 -14.80 4.58 0.22
N THR A 8 -13.52 4.78 -0.14
CA THR A 8 -12.78 3.80 -0.95
C THR A 8 -12.67 2.44 -0.25
N CYS A 9 -12.47 2.43 1.07
CA CYS A 9 -12.49 1.20 1.86
C CYS A 9 -13.84 0.50 1.78
N LEU A 10 -14.95 1.23 1.92
CA LEU A 10 -16.29 0.67 1.84
C LEU A 10 -16.58 0.09 0.45
N ASP A 11 -16.20 0.79 -0.62
CA ASP A 11 -16.38 0.30 -1.99
C ASP A 11 -15.58 -0.98 -2.25
N ARG A 12 -14.38 -1.11 -1.67
CA ARG A 12 -13.58 -2.34 -1.76
C ARG A 12 -14.18 -3.49 -0.97
N VAL A 13 -14.72 -3.22 0.22
CA VAL A 13 -15.45 -4.21 1.02
C VAL A 13 -16.65 -4.74 0.24
N ARG A 14 -17.47 -3.83 -0.30
CA ARG A 14 -18.64 -4.18 -1.12
C ARG A 14 -18.26 -4.98 -2.37
N ARG A 15 -17.21 -4.57 -3.09
CA ARG A 15 -16.70 -5.30 -4.26
C ARG A 15 -16.21 -6.70 -3.93
N ARG A 16 -15.64 -6.90 -2.74
CA ARG A 16 -15.16 -8.21 -2.29
C ARG A 16 -16.29 -9.15 -1.87
N HIS A 17 -17.39 -8.60 -1.37
CA HIS A 17 -18.63 -9.32 -1.05
C HIS A 17 -18.41 -10.55 -0.13
N ARG A 18 -17.68 -10.35 0.98
CA ARG A 18 -17.49 -11.40 1.98
C ARG A 18 -18.71 -11.50 2.89
N ALA A 19 -19.12 -12.73 3.20
CA ALA A 19 -20.21 -12.98 4.13
C ALA A 19 -19.94 -12.31 5.48
N GLY A 20 -20.89 -11.47 5.93
CA GLY A 20 -20.80 -10.73 7.20
C GLY A 20 -20.15 -9.36 7.11
N GLU A 21 -19.56 -8.97 5.97
CA GLU A 21 -19.05 -7.60 5.76
C GLU A 21 -20.13 -6.63 5.22
N ASP A 22 -21.29 -7.14 4.77
CA ASP A 22 -22.36 -6.34 4.14
C ASP A 22 -23.02 -5.33 5.08
N SER A 23 -22.99 -5.59 6.39
CA SER A 23 -23.58 -4.73 7.41
C SER A 23 -22.61 -3.68 7.97
N ILE A 24 -21.38 -3.56 7.42
CA ILE A 24 -20.39 -2.59 7.92
C ILE A 24 -20.84 -1.16 7.54
N PRO A 25 -21.14 -0.29 8.52
CA PRO A 25 -21.55 1.08 8.23
C PRO A 25 -20.35 1.96 7.89
N LEU A 26 -20.55 2.98 7.06
CA LEU A 26 -19.51 3.96 6.71
C LEU A 26 -18.93 4.66 7.95
N ALA A 27 -19.79 4.98 8.93
CA ALA A 27 -19.39 5.64 10.17
C ALA A 27 -18.35 4.82 10.97
N TYR A 28 -18.44 3.49 10.91
CA TYR A 28 -17.45 2.63 11.54
C TYR A 28 -16.08 2.78 10.87
N LEU A 29 -16.03 2.77 9.53
CA LEU A 29 -14.80 2.99 8.78
C LEU A 29 -14.22 4.40 8.98
N GLN A 30 -15.06 5.42 9.14
CA GLN A 30 -14.63 6.77 9.49
C GLN A 30 -13.93 6.80 10.86
N SER A 31 -14.54 6.20 11.88
CA SER A 31 -13.94 6.14 13.23
C SER A 31 -12.60 5.39 13.25
N LEU A 32 -12.47 4.34 12.44
CA LEU A 32 -11.21 3.61 12.28
C LEU A 32 -10.15 4.46 11.57
N HIS A 33 -10.53 5.18 10.52
CA HIS A 33 -9.64 6.07 9.80
C HIS A 33 -9.08 7.16 10.73
N GLU A 34 -9.94 7.85 11.47
CA GLU A 34 -9.55 8.87 12.45
C GLU A 34 -8.58 8.32 13.51
N ARG A 35 -8.85 7.10 14.03
CA ARG A 35 -7.95 6.45 14.99
C ARG A 35 -6.57 6.16 14.40
N HIS A 36 -6.52 5.70 13.15
CA HIS A 36 -5.24 5.44 12.48
C HIS A 36 -4.47 6.73 12.18
N GLU A 37 -5.13 7.80 11.76
CA GLU A 37 -4.50 9.10 11.54
C GLU A 37 -3.95 9.66 12.86
N ALA A 38 -4.75 9.66 13.92
CA ALA A 38 -4.34 10.07 15.26
C ALA A 38 -3.11 9.30 15.75
N TRP A 39 -3.01 8.01 15.43
CA TRP A 39 -1.90 7.18 15.86
C TRP A 39 -0.65 7.30 14.99
N LEU A 40 -0.79 7.06 13.70
CA LEU A 40 0.35 6.88 12.81
C LEU A 40 0.84 8.22 12.26
N ILE A 41 -0.02 9.22 12.12
CA ILE A 41 0.34 10.52 11.51
C ILE A 41 0.51 11.59 12.57
N GLU A 42 -0.47 11.74 13.47
CA GLU A 42 -0.47 12.80 14.48
C GLU A 42 0.35 12.44 15.73
N GLY A 43 0.74 11.17 15.90
CA GLY A 43 1.57 10.71 17.03
C GLY A 43 0.89 10.84 18.40
N ARG A 44 -0.45 10.85 18.46
CA ARG A 44 -1.22 11.11 19.68
C ARG A 44 -1.12 10.04 20.76
N PHE A 45 -0.57 8.88 20.44
CA PHE A 45 -0.39 7.76 21.37
C PHE A 45 1.07 7.54 21.77
N GLY A 46 1.93 8.56 21.57
CA GLY A 46 3.35 8.51 21.89
C GLY A 46 4.24 8.16 20.69
N PRO A 47 5.57 8.08 20.91
CA PRO A 47 6.51 7.81 19.84
C PRO A 47 6.30 6.42 19.26
N LEU A 48 6.33 6.32 17.93
CA LEU A 48 6.24 5.04 17.24
C LEU A 48 7.54 4.24 17.48
N PRO A 49 7.45 2.94 17.79
CA PRO A 49 8.62 2.11 18.07
C PRO A 49 9.48 1.85 16.82
N ALA A 50 8.97 2.14 15.63
CA ALA A 50 9.66 1.94 14.36
C ALA A 50 9.23 2.99 13.32
N PRO A 51 10.07 3.28 12.31
CA PRO A 51 9.71 4.12 11.17
C PRO A 51 8.51 3.55 10.42
N ILE A 52 7.63 4.44 9.95
CA ILE A 52 6.44 4.08 9.19
C ILE A 52 6.54 4.55 7.74
N LEU A 53 6.23 3.66 6.80
CA LEU A 53 6.04 4.00 5.39
C LEU A 53 4.56 4.30 5.15
N VAL A 54 4.22 5.46 4.60
CA VAL A 54 2.82 5.83 4.27
C VAL A 54 2.61 5.81 2.76
N SER A 55 1.64 5.02 2.29
CA SER A 55 1.26 4.95 0.87
C SER A 55 -0.23 5.24 0.72
N CYS A 56 -0.57 6.28 -0.04
CA CYS A 56 -1.97 6.65 -0.35
C CYS A 56 -2.52 5.79 -1.49
N ILE A 57 -3.73 5.27 -1.36
CA ILE A 57 -4.35 4.35 -2.34
C ILE A 57 -5.64 4.91 -2.93
N ASN A 58 -5.59 6.17 -3.38
CA ASN A 58 -6.71 6.85 -4.00
C ASN A 58 -6.32 7.24 -5.43
N ASN A 59 -7.19 6.94 -6.40
CA ASN A 59 -6.93 7.09 -7.84
C ASN A 59 -6.66 8.51 -8.34
N ASN A 60 -6.76 9.55 -7.53
CA ASN A 60 -6.72 10.92 -8.03
C ASN A 60 -6.31 11.87 -6.90
N HIS A 61 -5.04 11.88 -6.50
CA HIS A 61 -4.22 13.07 -6.18
C HIS A 61 -2.95 12.62 -5.46
N SER A 62 -1.81 12.79 -6.14
CA SER A 62 -0.49 12.51 -5.59
C SER A 62 -0.15 13.60 -4.57
N THR A 63 -0.30 13.32 -3.27
CA THR A 63 0.23 14.18 -2.21
C THR A 63 1.31 13.42 -1.46
N THR A 64 2.54 13.77 -1.83
CA THR A 64 3.80 13.33 -1.27
C THR A 64 4.07 14.11 0.02
N LEU A 65 4.07 13.44 1.17
CA LEU A 65 4.86 13.86 2.33
C LEU A 65 5.91 12.78 2.59
N VAL A 66 7.16 13.20 2.50
CA VAL A 66 8.32 12.33 2.43
C VAL A 66 8.78 11.95 3.84
N LEU A 67 8.72 10.66 4.16
CA LEU A 67 9.82 9.95 4.82
C LEU A 67 9.95 8.62 4.06
N SER A 68 10.84 8.63 3.06
CA SER A 68 11.16 7.51 2.16
C SER A 68 10.04 7.12 1.19
N PHE A 69 10.23 7.50 -0.07
CA PHE A 69 9.36 7.26 -1.21
C PHE A 69 8.94 5.77 -1.34
N SER A 70 7.66 5.49 -1.53
CA SER A 70 7.10 4.48 -2.46
C SER A 70 5.58 4.47 -2.29
N VAL A 71 4.89 5.21 -3.15
CA VAL A 71 3.45 5.06 -3.31
C VAL A 71 3.24 3.85 -4.20
N PHE A 72 2.77 2.75 -3.62
CA PHE A 72 2.39 1.56 -4.40
C PHE A 72 0.96 1.79 -4.89
N ASP A 73 0.82 2.17 -6.15
CA ASP A 73 -0.48 2.34 -6.80
C ASP A 73 -1.08 0.97 -7.09
N CYS A 74 -1.78 0.37 -6.12
CA CYS A 74 -2.35 -0.97 -6.29
C CYS A 74 -3.51 -1.04 -7.30
N GLU A 75 -3.88 0.06 -7.94
CA GLU A 75 -4.83 0.09 -9.07
C GLU A 75 -4.13 0.26 -10.43
N ALA A 76 -2.80 0.47 -10.43
CA ALA A 76 -2.03 0.48 -11.66
C ALA A 76 -2.06 -0.91 -12.34
N PRO A 77 -2.07 -0.96 -13.69
CA PRO A 77 -1.95 -2.20 -14.43
C PRO A 77 -0.70 -2.97 -13.99
N LEU A 78 -0.79 -4.30 -13.87
CA LEU A 78 0.33 -5.17 -13.51
C LEU A 78 1.64 -4.85 -14.28
N PRO A 79 1.60 -4.53 -15.60
CA PRO A 79 2.81 -4.12 -16.32
C PRO A 79 3.50 -2.88 -15.73
N LYS A 80 2.72 -1.86 -15.33
CA LYS A 80 3.25 -0.64 -14.73
C LYS A 80 3.82 -0.91 -13.34
N LEU A 81 3.10 -1.69 -12.53
CA LEU A 81 3.56 -2.13 -11.21
C LEU A 81 4.88 -2.91 -11.27
N LEU A 82 5.02 -3.79 -12.26
CA LEU A 82 6.25 -4.57 -12.45
C LEU A 82 7.45 -3.69 -12.84
N VAL A 83 7.25 -2.68 -13.68
CA VAL A 83 8.30 -1.71 -14.03
C VAL A 83 8.73 -0.91 -12.80
N ASP A 84 7.77 -0.36 -12.05
CA ASP A 84 8.04 0.45 -10.86
C ASP A 84 8.73 -0.38 -9.75
N TYR A 85 8.30 -1.63 -9.54
CA TYR A 85 8.94 -2.56 -8.62
C TYR A 85 10.37 -2.88 -9.03
N ARG A 86 10.61 -3.22 -10.31
CA ARG A 86 11.94 -3.58 -10.82
C ARG A 86 12.93 -2.43 -10.71
N ALA A 87 12.49 -1.20 -11.01
CA ALA A 87 13.33 -0.02 -10.91
C ALA A 87 13.81 0.27 -9.48
N ARG A 88 13.10 -0.26 -8.47
CA ARG A 88 13.28 0.12 -7.06
C ARG A 88 13.43 -1.10 -6.15
N GLN A 89 13.74 -2.26 -6.71
CA GLN A 89 13.83 -3.52 -6.00
C GLN A 89 14.83 -3.49 -4.83
N SER A 90 15.86 -2.64 -4.91
CA SER A 90 16.86 -2.41 -3.85
C SER A 90 16.33 -1.64 -2.63
N GLU A 91 15.18 -0.97 -2.76
CA GLU A 91 14.56 -0.17 -1.71
C GLU A 91 13.44 -0.92 -0.97
N VAL A 92 13.07 -2.12 -1.46
CA VAL A 92 11.98 -2.93 -0.91
C VAL A 92 12.53 -4.07 -0.07
N MET A 93 12.02 -4.20 1.15
CA MET A 93 12.58 -5.02 2.25
C MET A 93 12.64 -6.54 2.00
N CYS A 94 12.13 -7.04 0.87
CA CYS A 94 12.10 -8.46 0.53
C CYS A 94 12.46 -8.74 -0.94
N GLY A 95 13.28 -7.89 -1.57
CA GLY A 95 13.79 -8.16 -2.92
C GLY A 95 14.57 -9.49 -2.96
N VAL A 96 13.89 -10.59 -3.30
CA VAL A 96 14.56 -11.82 -3.69
C VAL A 96 15.21 -11.50 -5.04
N PRO A 97 16.55 -11.54 -5.16
CA PRO A 97 17.18 -11.35 -6.45
C PRO A 97 16.66 -12.43 -7.38
N ILE A 98 16.10 -12.01 -8.53
CA ILE A 98 15.78 -12.95 -9.60
C ILE A 98 17.14 -13.40 -10.13
N THR A 99 17.55 -14.63 -9.79
CA THR A 99 18.64 -15.28 -10.52
C THR A 99 18.15 -15.37 -11.95
N THR A 100 18.83 -14.69 -12.87
CA THR A 100 18.60 -14.84 -14.30
C THR A 100 19.14 -16.20 -14.72
N ASP A 101 18.54 -17.28 -14.23
CA ASP A 101 18.84 -18.65 -14.65
C ASP A 101 18.03 -18.94 -15.93
N ALA A 102 18.17 -18.07 -16.92
CA ALA A 102 17.62 -18.26 -18.26
C ALA A 102 18.33 -17.31 -19.23
N GLU A 103 19.65 -17.46 -19.36
CA GLU A 103 20.37 -17.44 -20.65
C GLU A 103 21.88 -17.58 -20.41
N SER A 104 22.34 -18.82 -20.30
CA SER A 104 23.65 -19.20 -20.82
C SER A 104 23.51 -20.57 -21.45
N ASN A 105 23.15 -20.55 -22.73
CA ASN A 105 23.62 -21.56 -23.67
C ASN A 105 25.15 -21.57 -23.55
N ASP A 106 25.74 -22.65 -23.05
CA ASP A 106 27.13 -22.96 -23.34
C ASP A 106 27.23 -24.41 -23.81
N LEU A 107 28.00 -24.55 -24.88
CA LEU A 107 28.14 -25.75 -25.68
C LEU A 107 28.82 -26.87 -24.88
N SER A 108 28.26 -28.08 -24.97
CA SER A 108 29.01 -29.33 -25.16
C SER A 108 28.10 -30.40 -25.71
#